data_AF-A0A6G2V3J4-F1
#
_entry.id   AF-A0A6G2V3J4-F1
#
_cell.length_a   1.000
_cell.length_b   1.000
_cell.length_c   1.000
_cell.angle_alpha   90.00
_cell.angle_beta   90.00
_cell.angle_gamma   90.00
#
_symmetry.space_group_name_H-M   'P 1'
#
loop_
_entity.id
_entity.type
_entity.pdbx_description
1 polymer ?
#
loop_
_entity_poly.entity_id
_entity_poly.type
_entity_poly.pdbx_seq_one_letter_code
_entity_poly.pdbx_strand_id
1 'polypeptide(L)' 'EAVAEGRRVSVRAEDGAAAVPVLLAALERAGATVAAATVARPSLDDVYLRYAGRRFQDAESEDAATAPEPVLAGGAR' A
#
# COMPACT_ATOMS: atom_id res chain seq x y z
N GLU A 1 -1.92 -1.16 -8.65
CA GLU A 1 -0.71 -0.32 -8.85
C GLU A 1 0.36 -1.15 -9.55
N ALA A 2 1.19 -0.54 -10.39
CA ALA A 2 2.27 -1.21 -11.10
C ALA A 2 3.55 -0.36 -11.06
N VAL A 3 4.68 -1.00 -10.77
CA VAL A 3 6.00 -0.38 -10.69
C VAL A 3 6.96 -1.16 -11.58
N ALA A 4 7.79 -0.45 -12.34
CA ALA A 4 8.80 -1.03 -13.19
C ALA A 4 10.19 -0.52 -12.78
N GLU A 5 11.14 -1.44 -12.60
CA GLU A 5 12.52 -1.14 -12.25
C GLU A 5 13.45 -1.97 -13.16
N GLY A 6 14.04 -1.29 -14.15
CA GLY A 6 14.84 -1.96 -15.18
C GLY A 6 14.04 -3.02 -15.95
N ARG A 7 14.34 -4.30 -15.69
CA ARG A 7 13.65 -5.46 -16.29
C ARG A 7 12.71 -6.19 -15.32
N ARG A 8 12.50 -5.64 -14.12
CA ARG A 8 11.58 -6.18 -13.13
C ARG A 8 10.28 -5.36 -13.16
N VAL A 9 9.15 -6.06 -13.19
CA VAL A 9 7.83 -5.46 -13.08
C VAL A 9 7.14 -6.05 -11.86
N SER A 10 6.63 -5.19 -10.99
CA SER A 10 5.86 -5.56 -9.81
C SER A 10 4.48 -4.96 -9.91
N VAL A 11 3.46 -5.83 -9.80
CA VAL A 11 2.06 -5.43 -9.91
C VAL A 11 1.32 -5.87 -8.66
N ARG A 12 0.58 -4.95 -8.06
CA ARG A 12 -0.35 -5.26 -6.98
C ARG A 12 -1.74 -5.41 -7.56
N ALA A 13 -2.29 -6.61 -7.40
CA ALA A 13 -3.65 -6.97 -7.78
C ALA A 13 -4.37 -7.53 -6.55
N GLU A 14 -5.70 -7.45 -6.54
CA GLU A 14 -6.51 -8.08 -5.49
C GLU A 14 -6.38 -9.61 -5.53
N ASP A 15 -6.40 -10.18 -6.74
CA ASP A 15 -6.09 -11.58 -7.00
C ASP A 15 -4.83 -11.69 -7.88
N GLY A 16 -3.68 -11.83 -7.23
CA GLY A 16 -2.40 -12.00 -7.92
C GLY A 16 -2.29 -13.32 -8.69
N ALA A 17 -2.98 -14.38 -8.24
CA ALA A 17 -2.93 -15.68 -8.91
C ALA A 17 -3.68 -15.63 -10.25
N ALA A 18 -4.84 -14.98 -10.29
CA ALA A 18 -5.59 -14.75 -11.52
C ALA A 18 -4.92 -13.73 -12.46
N ALA A 19 -4.21 -12.73 -11.91
CA ALA A 19 -3.54 -11.70 -12.70
C ALA A 19 -2.33 -12.23 -13.50
N VAL A 20 -1.59 -13.22 -12.97
CA VAL A 20 -0.34 -13.69 -13.61
C VAL A 20 -0.54 -14.22 -15.04
N PRO A 21 -1.47 -15.16 -15.31
CA PRO A 21 -1.67 -15.66 -16.68
C PRO A 21 -1.99 -14.56 -17.68
N VAL A 22 -2.79 -13.56 -17.28
CA VAL A 22 -3.17 -12.41 -18.13
C VAL A 22 -1.95 -11.54 -18.44
N LEU A 23 -1.13 -11.25 -17.42
CA LEU A 23 0.08 -10.43 -17.58
C LEU A 23 1.14 -11.13 -18.44
N LEU A 24 1.36 -12.43 -18.24
CA LEU A 24 2.30 -13.20 -19.06
C LEU A 24 1.89 -13.20 -20.54
N ALA A 25 0.62 -13.46 -20.84
CA ALA A 25 0.11 -13.42 -22.20
C ALA A 25 0.18 -12.01 -22.83
N ALA A 26 0.06 -10.95 -22.03
CA ALA A 26 0.24 -9.58 -22.52
C ALA A 26 1.70 -9.27 -22.84
N LEU A 27 2.64 -9.69 -21.98
CA LEU A 27 4.07 -9.50 -22.18
C LEU A 27 4.57 -10.29 -23.40
N GLU A 28 4.11 -11.52 -23.58
CA GLU A 28 4.46 -12.34 -24.74
C GLU A 28 3.98 -11.70 -26.05
N ARG A 29 2.73 -11.21 -26.10
CA ARG A 29 2.22 -10.46 -27.28
C ARG A 29 2.98 -9.17 -27.54
N ALA A 30 3.57 -8.56 -26.52
CA ALA A 30 4.45 -7.40 -26.64
C ALA A 30 5.89 -7.77 -27.06
N GLY A 31 6.20 -9.05 -27.27
CA GLY A 31 7.53 -9.54 -27.62
C GLY A 31 8.51 -9.59 -26.45
N ALA A 32 8.03 -9.48 -25.21
CA ALA A 32 8.85 -9.56 -24.02
C ALA A 32 8.94 -11.01 -23.52
N THR A 33 10.15 -11.56 -23.49
CA THR A 33 10.40 -12.87 -22.88
C THR A 33 10.40 -12.75 -21.36
N VAL A 34 9.52 -13.51 -20.70
CA VAL A 34 9.46 -13.57 -19.24
C VAL A 34 10.35 -14.70 -18.73
N ALA A 35 11.41 -14.35 -17.99
CA ALA A 35 12.34 -15.34 -17.45
C ALA A 35 11.79 -16.08 -16.22
N ALA A 36 11.01 -15.39 -15.38
CA ALA A 36 10.39 -15.95 -14.19
C ALA A 36 9.19 -15.10 -13.78
N ALA A 37 8.19 -15.73 -13.15
CA ALA A 37 7.06 -15.06 -12.53
C ALA A 37 6.80 -15.66 -11.16
N THR A 38 6.58 -14.79 -10.17
CA THR A 38 6.26 -15.19 -8.80
C THR A 38 5.05 -14.43 -8.31
N VAL A 39 4.15 -15.12 -7.62
CA VAL A 39 3.06 -14.47 -6.87
C VAL A 39 3.44 -14.53 -5.39
N ALA A 40 3.61 -13.36 -4.78
CA ALA A 40 3.72 -13.28 -3.33
C ALA A 40 2.30 -13.21 -2.74
N ARG A 41 2.00 -14.09 -1.77
CA ARG A 41 0.91 -13.80 -0.84
C ARG A 41 1.34 -12.66 0.07
N PRO A 42 0.43 -11.75 0.46
CA PRO A 42 0.74 -10.68 1.41
C PRO A 42 1.39 -11.30 2.66
N SER A 43 2.54 -10.77 3.07
CA SER A 43 3.16 -11.20 4.32
C SER A 43 2.36 -10.70 5.53
N LEU A 44 2.61 -11.28 6.72
CA LEU A 44 2.02 -10.78 7.95
C LEU A 44 2.43 -9.33 8.22
N ASP A 45 3.67 -8.96 7.89
CA ASP A 45 4.18 -7.59 8.03
C ASP A 45 3.44 -6.62 7.10
N ASP A 46 3.16 -7.02 5.84
CA ASP A 46 2.35 -6.22 4.90
C ASP A 46 0.93 -6.00 5.42
N VAL A 47 0.35 -7.04 6.03
CA VAL A 47 -0.98 -6.98 6.66
C VAL A 47 -0.92 -6.08 7.90
N TYR A 48 0.07 -6.25 8.77
CA TYR A 48 0.24 -5.45 9.97
C TYR A 48 0.41 -3.98 9.61
N LEU A 49 1.31 -3.63 8.69
CA LEU A 49 1.51 -2.25 8.25
C LEU A 49 0.21 -1.64 7.69
N ARG A 50 -0.57 -2.39 6.90
CA ARG A 50 -1.83 -1.91 6.34
C ARG A 50 -2.94 -1.70 7.37
N TYR A 51 -2.99 -2.50 8.44
CA TYR A 51 -4.05 -2.42 9.46
C TYR A 51 -3.64 -1.61 10.69
N ALA A 52 -2.41 -1.75 11.16
CA ALA A 52 -1.86 -0.92 12.23
C ALA A 52 -1.79 0.55 11.79
N GLY A 53 -1.40 0.83 10.55
CA GLY A 53 -1.41 2.20 10.00
C GLY A 53 -2.79 2.87 10.03
N ARG A 54 -3.88 2.12 9.80
CA ARG A 54 -5.25 2.62 9.98
C ARG A 54 -5.58 2.91 11.44
N ARG A 55 -5.21 2.02 12.36
CA ARG A 55 -5.42 2.23 13.80
C ARG A 55 -4.71 3.47 14.35
N PHE A 56 -3.50 3.79 13.86
CA PHE A 56 -2.79 5.00 14.26
C PHE A 56 -3.47 6.27 13.74
N GLN A 57 -3.94 6.28 12.49
CA GLN A 57 -4.69 7.41 11.91
C GLN A 57 -6.04 7.63 12.59
N ASP A 58 -6.75 6.55 12.94
CA ASP A 58 -8.01 6.63 13.69
C ASP A 58 -7.76 7.18 15.11
N ALA A 59 -6.69 6.74 15.78
CA ALA A 59 -6.31 7.21 17.10
C ALA A 59 -5.90 8.70 17.10
N GLU A 60 -5.11 9.17 16.13
CA GLU A 60 -4.79 10.61 15.98
C GLU A 60 -6.03 11.45 15.70
N SER A 61 -7.02 10.89 14.98
CA SER A 61 -8.28 11.58 14.69
C SER A 61 -9.18 11.68 15.93
N GLU A 62 -9.23 10.64 16.77
CA GLU A 62 -9.91 10.67 18.07
C GLU A 62 -9.22 11.60 19.08
N ASP A 63 -7.89 11.64 19.07
CA ASP A 63 -7.09 12.52 19.95
C ASP A 63 -7.23 13.99 19.53
N ALA A 64 -7.29 14.27 18.22
CA ALA A 64 -7.60 15.61 17.69
C ALA A 64 -9.06 16.05 17.95
N ALA A 65 -10.01 15.11 17.98
CA ALA A 65 -11.41 15.40 18.31
C ALA A 65 -11.64 15.61 19.82
N THR A 66 -10.75 15.08 20.67
CA THR A 66 -10.81 15.20 22.14
C THR A 66 -9.86 16.28 22.67
N ALA A 67 -9.06 16.91 21.79
CA ALA A 67 -8.15 17.98 22.17
C ALA A 67 -8.95 19.16 22.77
N PRO A 68 -8.71 19.52 24.04
CA PRO A 68 -9.36 20.68 24.64
C PRO A 68 -8.93 21.94 23.89
N GLU A 69 -9.88 22.86 23.63
CA GLU A 69 -9.58 24.12 22.95
C GLU A 69 -8.38 24.80 23.62
N PRO A 70 -7.37 25.24 22.84
CA PRO A 70 -6.20 25.88 23.42
C PRO A 70 -6.67 27.15 24.11
N VAL A 71 -6.73 27.10 25.44
CA VAL A 71 -6.96 28.26 26.28
C VAL A 71 -5.79 29.20 26.06
N LEU A 72 -5.98 30.17 25.17
CA LEU A 72 -5.07 31.29 25.01
C LEU A 72 -5.06 32.02 26.36
N ALA A 73 -4.03 31.72 27.17
CA ALA A 73 -3.77 32.42 28.41
C ALA A 73 -3.38 33.86 28.06
N GLY A 74 -4.40 34.70 27.89
CA GLY A 74 -4.29 36.15 27.74
C GLY A 74 -3.75 36.77 29.02
N GLY A 75 -2.43 36.73 29.17
CA GLY A 75 -1.71 37.53 30.16
C GLY A 75 -1.66 38.98 29.70
N ALA A 76 -2.74 39.72 29.90
CA ALA A 76 -2.67 41.17 29.96
C ALA A 76 -2.17 41.55 31.36
N ARG A 77 -0.90 41.91 31.46
CA ARG A 77 -0.33 42.96 32.34
C ARG A 77 1.18 43.06 32.12
#